data_AF-A0A103XFL5-F1
#
_entry.id   AF-A0A103XFL5-F1
#
_cell.length_a   1.000
_cell.length_b   1.000
_cell.length_c   1.000
_cell.angle_alpha   90.00
_cell.angle_beta   90.00
_cell.angle_gamma   90.00
#
_symmetry.space_group_name_H-M   'P 1'
#
loop_
_entity.id
_entity.type
_entity.pdbx_description
1 polymer ?
#
loop_
_entity_poly.entity_id
_entity_poly.type
_entity_poly.pdbx_seq_one_letter_code
_entity_poly.pdbx_strand_id
1 'polypeptide(L)'
;MDSATSLMSSFRRIPPAAIPATLDCILASTTSPPSSLFFLLLDALPILSQEVTHGSEEILDDEHQNFIASYVGALCHLLKKPGFNAEALQNFIWSVLIPLMRLTQGYDCEIVDKAIASFLDVVMETNAWGVVEGTMVPYFIKVVGLTMGMLQNEQFAFYKWNGQAQSPEGSTLISFESFPLLMACHILASILDASVKGKPVSESTSGSILANGCSVNIFTGNLLWDICNVTLQMLSHSPEHRSCAITVFLPHLLKALVSENVFEISVHGQKFLLSRKMFFAKIWKCCKNLFSMGPSERGDAYTVLSLYISNSSKSDGCEDDSVNGDGTFDLRAEKEFWDEMKKGLVDKESIVRKQSLHVLKSTVTISQGKQHTSVLESISNDTTSNSHGLTKRERWADKEAKSLGIESLCNSVGSDSSSRLKWGAFFLLYEMLEEYGTHLVEAAWNYQVRTVFV
;
A
#
# COMPACT_ATOMS: atom_id res chain seq x y z
N MET A 1 28.41 -10.57 -37.61
CA MET A 1 28.04 -10.43 -36.20
C MET A 1 27.09 -9.27 -36.13
N ASP A 2 25.83 -9.55 -35.83
CA ASP A 2 24.77 -8.53 -35.84
C ASP A 2 25.09 -7.45 -34.80
N SER A 3 25.03 -6.18 -35.20
CA SER A 3 25.34 -5.02 -34.34
C SER A 3 24.60 -5.07 -32.99
N ALA A 4 23.40 -5.65 -32.96
CA ALA A 4 22.61 -5.94 -31.76
C ALA A 4 23.33 -6.88 -30.78
N THR A 5 23.89 -7.99 -31.28
CA THR A 5 24.58 -8.98 -30.42
C THR A 5 25.86 -8.44 -29.82
N SER A 6 26.61 -7.63 -30.59
CA SER A 6 27.81 -6.95 -30.08
C SER A 6 27.45 -5.90 -29.01
N LEU A 7 26.38 -5.13 -29.21
CA LEU A 7 25.91 -4.16 -28.23
C LEU A 7 25.41 -4.83 -26.95
N MET A 8 24.59 -5.88 -27.06
CA MET A 8 24.14 -6.66 -25.90
C MET A 8 25.31 -7.28 -25.14
N SER A 9 26.31 -7.83 -25.83
CA SER A 9 27.52 -8.35 -25.17
C SER A 9 28.29 -7.28 -24.40
N SER A 10 28.22 -6.02 -24.83
CA SER A 10 28.87 -4.89 -24.16
C SER A 10 28.13 -4.49 -22.88
N PHE A 11 26.79 -4.59 -22.84
CA PHE A 11 26.01 -4.28 -21.63
C PHE A 11 26.33 -5.20 -20.45
N ARG A 12 26.84 -6.41 -20.68
CA ARG A 12 27.35 -7.29 -19.60
C ARG A 12 28.58 -6.72 -18.91
N ARG A 13 29.38 -5.93 -19.63
CA ARG A 13 30.69 -5.42 -19.17
C ARG A 13 30.65 -3.97 -18.70
N ILE A 14 29.56 -3.26 -19.00
CA ILE A 14 29.41 -1.84 -18.69
C ILE A 14 28.50 -1.70 -17.46
N PRO A 15 28.90 -0.93 -16.44
CA PRO A 15 28.03 -0.68 -15.29
C PRO A 15 26.79 0.10 -15.73
N PRO A 16 25.60 -0.18 -15.17
CA PRO A 16 24.34 0.47 -15.59
C PRO A 16 24.40 2.01 -15.64
N ALA A 17 25.14 2.63 -14.72
CA ALA A 17 25.31 4.08 -14.66
C ALA A 17 26.05 4.69 -15.89
N ALA A 18 26.87 3.90 -16.59
CA ALA A 18 27.63 4.37 -17.76
C ALA A 18 26.88 4.17 -19.09
N ILE A 19 25.75 3.47 -19.07
CA ILE A 19 24.95 3.15 -20.26
C ILE A 19 24.43 4.41 -20.98
N PRO A 20 23.83 5.41 -20.30
CA PRO A 20 23.34 6.62 -20.97
C PRO A 20 24.42 7.34 -21.79
N ALA A 21 25.60 7.55 -21.19
CA ALA A 21 26.70 8.23 -21.85
C ALA A 21 27.25 7.43 -23.05
N THR A 22 27.31 6.10 -22.91
CA THR A 22 27.75 5.20 -23.98
C THR A 22 26.80 5.26 -25.17
N LEU A 23 25.49 5.22 -24.93
CA LEU A 23 24.48 5.34 -25.97
C LEU A 23 24.51 6.70 -26.66
N ASP A 24 24.70 7.78 -25.90
CA ASP A 24 24.81 9.12 -26.48
C ASP A 24 26.04 9.24 -27.40
N CYS A 25 27.17 8.63 -27.03
CA CYS A 25 28.34 8.55 -27.89
C CYS A 25 28.08 7.74 -29.17
N ILE A 26 27.38 6.60 -29.06
CA ILE A 26 27.00 5.77 -30.21
C ILE A 26 26.10 6.55 -31.16
N LEU A 27 25.04 7.19 -30.64
CA LEU A 27 24.10 7.97 -31.43
C LEU A 27 24.79 9.15 -32.15
N ALA A 28 25.71 9.83 -31.46
CA ALA A 28 26.51 10.90 -32.07
C ALA A 28 27.45 10.39 -33.18
N SER A 29 27.95 9.16 -33.07
CA SER A 29 28.92 8.59 -34.00
C SER A 29 28.29 7.89 -35.22
N THR A 30 27.11 7.28 -35.06
CA THR A 30 26.48 6.45 -36.10
C THR A 30 25.44 7.20 -36.93
N THR A 31 25.11 8.45 -36.58
CA THR A 31 24.03 9.25 -37.20
C THR A 31 22.66 8.55 -37.29
N SER A 32 22.49 7.45 -36.56
CA SER A 32 21.27 6.63 -36.57
C SER A 32 20.23 7.26 -35.65
N PRO A 33 18.94 7.26 -36.05
CA PRO A 33 17.90 7.79 -35.16
C PRO A 33 17.77 6.89 -33.92
N PRO A 34 17.47 7.47 -32.74
CA PRO A 34 17.30 6.71 -31.50
C PRO A 34 16.29 5.56 -31.61
N SER A 35 15.22 5.75 -32.40
CA SER A 35 14.19 4.75 -32.63
C SER A 35 14.71 3.47 -33.29
N SER A 36 15.61 3.58 -34.27
CA SER A 36 16.21 2.40 -34.92
C SER A 36 17.02 1.57 -33.93
N LEU A 37 17.77 2.24 -33.04
CA LEU A 37 18.55 1.54 -32.01
C LEU A 37 17.65 0.88 -30.97
N PHE A 38 16.56 1.55 -30.59
CA PHE A 38 15.56 1.01 -29.66
C PHE A 38 14.90 -0.26 -30.19
N PHE A 39 14.35 -0.23 -31.40
CA PHE A 39 13.69 -1.41 -31.98
C PHE A 39 14.70 -2.56 -32.20
N LEU A 40 15.93 -2.25 -32.59
CA LEU A 40 17.00 -3.24 -32.70
C LEU A 40 17.33 -3.92 -31.36
N LEU A 41 17.30 -3.18 -30.24
CA LEU A 41 17.48 -3.74 -28.90
C LEU A 41 16.24 -4.52 -28.43
N LEU A 42 15.04 -4.08 -28.82
CA LEU A 42 13.78 -4.72 -28.48
C LEU A 42 13.65 -6.10 -29.15
N ASP A 43 14.01 -6.20 -30.43
CA ASP A 43 13.99 -7.44 -31.20
C ASP A 43 15.01 -8.47 -30.71
N ALA A 44 16.04 -8.02 -29.98
CA ALA A 44 17.10 -8.87 -29.44
C ALA A 44 16.77 -9.50 -28.07
N LEU A 45 15.60 -9.18 -27.51
CA LEU A 45 15.10 -9.71 -26.22
C LEU A 45 14.95 -11.25 -26.14
N PRO A 46 14.60 -12.00 -27.20
CA PRO A 46 14.49 -13.47 -27.14
C PRO A 46 15.77 -14.17 -26.62
N ILE A 47 16.94 -13.52 -26.75
CA ILE A 47 18.23 -14.01 -26.25
C ILE A 47 18.26 -14.10 -24.71
N LEU A 48 17.63 -13.14 -24.00
CA LEU A 48 17.48 -13.16 -22.54
C LEU A 48 16.61 -14.33 -22.05
N SER A 49 15.55 -14.66 -22.80
CA SER A 49 14.59 -15.69 -22.40
C SER A 49 15.11 -17.13 -22.55
N GLN A 50 16.02 -17.38 -23.50
CA GLN A 50 16.65 -18.68 -23.74
C GLN A 50 17.81 -18.98 -22.77
N GLU A 51 18.56 -17.97 -22.33
CA GLU A 51 19.64 -18.15 -21.36
C GLU A 51 19.11 -18.42 -19.93
N VAL A 52 17.94 -17.86 -19.60
CA VAL A 52 17.27 -18.00 -18.29
C VAL A 52 16.59 -19.35 -18.11
N THR A 53 16.08 -19.97 -19.18
CA THR A 53 15.36 -21.26 -19.09
C THR A 53 16.28 -22.48 -19.02
N HIS A 54 17.57 -22.31 -19.31
CA HIS A 54 18.58 -23.37 -19.26
C HIS A 54 19.54 -23.27 -18.06
N GLY A 55 19.45 -22.22 -17.25
CA GLY A 55 20.17 -22.10 -15.98
C GLY A 55 19.41 -22.81 -14.85
N SER A 56 20.11 -23.69 -14.13
CA SER A 56 19.66 -24.30 -12.87
C SER A 56 19.13 -23.26 -11.87
N GLU A 57 18.38 -23.71 -10.86
CA GLU A 57 17.86 -22.95 -9.71
C GLU A 57 18.97 -22.31 -8.82
N GLU A 58 19.99 -21.72 -9.43
CA GLU A 58 21.05 -20.98 -8.78
C GLU A 58 20.72 -19.49 -8.83
N ILE A 59 20.95 -18.84 -7.69
CA ILE A 59 20.91 -17.39 -7.49
C ILE A 59 21.61 -16.71 -8.68
N LEU A 60 20.92 -15.75 -9.33
CA LEU A 60 21.49 -15.00 -10.45
C LEU A 60 22.82 -14.37 -10.04
N ASP A 61 23.87 -14.69 -10.80
CA ASP A 61 25.18 -14.05 -10.68
C ASP A 61 25.04 -12.52 -10.85
N ASP A 62 25.86 -11.74 -10.14
CA ASP A 62 25.85 -10.27 -10.17
C ASP A 62 25.98 -9.74 -11.61
N GLU A 63 26.65 -10.50 -12.49
CA GLU A 63 26.76 -10.19 -13.92
C GLU A 63 25.39 -10.17 -14.63
N HIS A 64 24.50 -11.11 -14.33
CA HIS A 64 23.17 -11.19 -14.94
C HIS A 64 22.28 -10.05 -14.47
N GLN A 65 22.35 -9.70 -13.18
CA GLN A 65 21.58 -8.58 -12.64
C GLN A 65 22.02 -7.25 -13.25
N ASN A 66 23.33 -7.04 -13.35
CA ASN A 66 23.92 -5.87 -13.99
C ASN A 66 23.53 -5.79 -15.47
N PHE A 67 23.53 -6.91 -16.18
CA PHE A 67 23.11 -6.95 -17.57
C PHE A 67 21.65 -6.52 -17.76
N ILE A 68 20.72 -7.06 -16.96
CA ILE A 68 19.30 -6.68 -17.02
C ILE A 68 19.13 -5.20 -16.71
N ALA A 69 19.77 -4.70 -15.65
CA ALA A 69 19.70 -3.28 -15.28
C ALA A 69 20.25 -2.38 -16.39
N SER A 70 21.39 -2.74 -16.99
CA SER A 70 21.99 -2.03 -18.13
C SER A 70 21.09 -2.05 -19.36
N TYR A 71 20.47 -3.18 -19.67
CA TYR A 71 19.57 -3.34 -20.81
C TYR A 71 18.28 -2.52 -20.64
N VAL A 72 17.63 -2.62 -19.48
CA VAL A 72 16.43 -1.83 -19.17
C VAL A 72 16.77 -0.33 -19.14
N GLY A 73 17.89 0.04 -18.52
CA GLY A 73 18.38 1.41 -18.50
C GLY A 73 18.66 1.97 -19.89
N ALA A 74 19.21 1.15 -20.80
CA ALA A 74 19.43 1.52 -22.20
C ALA A 74 18.13 1.87 -22.92
N LEU A 75 17.13 0.98 -22.84
CA LEU A 75 15.83 1.19 -23.47
C LEU A 75 15.11 2.41 -22.88
N CYS A 76 15.15 2.58 -21.55
CA CYS A 76 14.55 3.74 -20.88
C CYS A 76 15.24 5.05 -21.29
N HIS A 77 16.57 5.08 -21.39
CA HIS A 77 17.31 6.25 -21.86
C HIS A 77 16.95 6.62 -23.30
N LEU A 78 16.78 5.63 -24.19
CA LEU A 78 16.35 5.87 -25.56
C LEU A 78 14.93 6.43 -25.60
N LEU A 79 13.99 5.89 -24.83
CA LEU A 79 12.60 6.36 -24.78
C LEU A 79 12.46 7.83 -24.33
N LYS A 80 13.44 8.37 -23.58
CA LYS A 80 13.51 9.79 -23.21
C LYS A 80 13.93 10.71 -24.36
N LYS A 81 14.54 10.17 -25.41
CA LYS A 81 14.98 10.95 -26.58
C LYS A 81 13.78 11.38 -27.43
N PRO A 82 13.89 12.48 -28.19
CA PRO A 82 12.81 12.92 -29.05
C PRO A 82 12.54 11.93 -30.19
N GLY A 83 11.27 11.81 -30.60
CA GLY A 83 10.84 11.00 -31.75
C GLY A 83 10.17 9.66 -31.42
N PHE A 84 9.99 9.33 -30.13
CA PHE A 84 9.23 8.15 -29.72
C PHE A 84 7.73 8.47 -29.54
N ASN A 85 6.88 7.50 -29.91
CA ASN A 85 5.42 7.57 -29.83
C ASN A 85 4.88 6.62 -28.74
N ALA A 86 3.57 6.69 -28.49
CA ALA A 86 2.90 5.85 -27.49
C ALA A 86 3.10 4.35 -27.76
N GLU A 87 3.14 3.96 -29.04
CA GLU A 87 3.36 2.58 -29.48
C GLU A 87 4.71 2.02 -29.03
N ALA A 88 5.80 2.81 -29.09
CA ALA A 88 7.10 2.38 -28.61
C ALA A 88 7.10 2.07 -27.09
N LEU A 89 6.41 2.88 -26.30
CA LEU A 89 6.22 2.61 -24.86
C LEU A 89 5.39 1.35 -24.65
N GLN A 90 4.30 1.16 -25.41
CA GLN A 90 3.48 -0.05 -25.32
C GLN A 90 4.31 -1.30 -25.66
N ASN A 91 5.12 -1.25 -26.73
CA ASN A 91 6.02 -2.32 -27.11
C ASN A 91 7.05 -2.62 -26.02
N PHE A 92 7.63 -1.60 -25.38
CA PHE A 92 8.51 -1.79 -24.23
C PHE A 92 7.80 -2.50 -23.06
N ILE A 93 6.58 -2.09 -22.74
CA ILE A 93 5.78 -2.67 -21.64
C ILE A 93 5.51 -4.16 -21.90
N TRP A 94 5.02 -4.49 -23.10
CA TRP A 94 4.58 -5.85 -23.43
C TRP A 94 5.74 -6.79 -23.75
N SER A 95 6.78 -6.29 -24.39
CA SER A 95 7.92 -7.13 -24.82
C SER A 95 9.00 -7.24 -23.75
N VAL A 96 9.15 -6.25 -22.86
CA VAL A 96 10.26 -6.25 -21.89
C VAL A 96 9.76 -6.32 -20.45
N LEU A 97 8.98 -5.33 -20.01
CA LEU A 97 8.64 -5.18 -18.59
C LEU A 97 7.78 -6.32 -18.08
N ILE A 98 6.65 -6.62 -18.73
CA ILE A 98 5.72 -7.66 -18.27
C ILE A 98 6.39 -9.04 -18.24
N PRO A 99 7.14 -9.47 -19.28
CA PRO A 99 7.92 -10.70 -19.21
C PRO A 99 8.93 -10.69 -18.06
N LEU A 100 9.69 -9.62 -17.87
CA LEU A 100 10.66 -9.51 -16.78
C LEU A 100 10.00 -9.66 -15.40
N MET A 101 8.84 -9.02 -15.20
CA MET A 101 8.08 -9.09 -13.95
C MET A 101 7.43 -10.45 -13.71
N ARG A 102 7.20 -11.26 -14.75
CA ARG A 102 6.64 -12.63 -14.59
C ARG A 102 7.69 -13.63 -14.16
N LEU A 103 8.95 -13.38 -14.51
CA LEU A 103 10.05 -14.30 -14.19
C LEU A 103 10.36 -14.34 -12.68
N THR A 104 9.77 -13.44 -11.87
CA THR A 104 10.05 -13.24 -10.43
C THR A 104 9.72 -14.39 -9.50
N GLN A 105 9.28 -15.55 -10.00
CA GLN A 105 9.30 -16.77 -9.18
C GLN A 105 10.73 -17.24 -8.87
N GLY A 106 11.76 -16.69 -9.57
CA GLY A 106 13.18 -16.98 -9.32
C GLY A 106 14.14 -15.77 -9.29
N TYR A 107 13.64 -14.54 -9.12
CA TYR A 107 14.45 -13.30 -9.15
C TYR A 107 14.33 -12.53 -7.83
N ASP A 108 15.38 -11.79 -7.49
CA ASP A 108 15.32 -10.77 -6.45
C ASP A 108 14.37 -9.63 -6.89
N CYS A 109 13.44 -9.24 -6.01
CA CYS A 109 12.51 -8.14 -6.23
C CYS A 109 13.24 -6.82 -6.58
N GLU A 110 14.50 -6.67 -6.17
CA GLU A 110 15.31 -5.48 -6.46
C GLU A 110 15.48 -5.16 -7.95
N ILE A 111 15.63 -6.17 -8.82
CA ILE A 111 15.83 -5.93 -10.26
C ILE A 111 14.55 -5.38 -10.89
N VAL A 112 13.41 -5.95 -10.49
CA VAL A 112 12.11 -5.49 -10.95
C VAL A 112 11.81 -4.09 -10.42
N ASP A 113 12.16 -3.79 -9.17
CA ASP A 113 12.04 -2.45 -8.60
C ASP A 113 12.86 -1.42 -9.38
N LYS A 114 14.12 -1.75 -9.71
CA LYS A 114 14.99 -0.90 -10.53
C LYS A 114 14.42 -0.70 -11.95
N ALA A 115 13.89 -1.75 -12.55
CA ALA A 115 13.29 -1.70 -13.89
C ALA A 115 12.01 -0.84 -13.91
N ILE A 116 11.13 -1.04 -12.93
CA ILE A 116 9.90 -0.24 -12.77
C ILE A 116 10.24 1.21 -12.49
N ALA A 117 11.18 1.48 -11.59
CA ALA A 117 11.59 2.84 -11.26
C ALA A 117 12.16 3.56 -12.51
N SER A 118 13.01 2.89 -13.28
CA SER A 118 13.55 3.43 -14.53
C SER A 118 12.46 3.73 -15.55
N PHE A 119 11.47 2.84 -15.69
CA PHE A 119 10.34 3.06 -16.57
C PHE A 119 9.45 4.23 -16.12
N LEU A 120 9.09 4.28 -14.83
CA LEU A 120 8.26 5.35 -14.29
C LEU A 120 8.95 6.72 -14.39
N ASP A 121 10.28 6.75 -14.31
CA ASP A 121 11.08 7.95 -14.58
C ASP A 121 10.93 8.44 -16.03
N VAL A 122 10.92 7.53 -17.01
CA VAL A 122 10.56 7.87 -18.40
C VAL A 122 9.15 8.44 -18.49
N VAL A 123 8.17 7.81 -17.83
CA VAL A 123 6.77 8.25 -17.85
C VAL A 123 6.63 9.66 -17.25
N MET A 124 7.33 9.95 -16.15
CA MET A 124 7.35 11.25 -15.51
C MET A 124 7.97 12.32 -16.42
N GLU A 125 9.14 12.05 -17.00
CA GLU A 125 9.84 13.01 -17.87
C GLU A 125 9.11 13.27 -19.19
N THR A 126 8.47 12.26 -19.77
CA THR A 126 7.78 12.36 -21.06
C THR A 126 6.29 12.70 -20.93
N ASN A 127 5.75 12.73 -19.71
CA ASN A 127 4.34 12.88 -19.39
C ASN A 127 3.45 11.80 -20.05
N ALA A 128 3.92 10.56 -20.11
CA ALA A 128 3.26 9.47 -20.83
C ALA A 128 2.22 8.69 -19.99
N TRP A 129 1.59 9.33 -18.99
CA TRP A 129 0.65 8.69 -18.07
C TRP A 129 -0.54 8.05 -18.77
N GLY A 130 -1.03 8.64 -19.86
CA GLY A 130 -2.11 8.05 -20.66
C GLY A 130 -1.77 6.69 -21.27
N VAL A 131 -0.49 6.40 -21.52
CA VAL A 131 -0.05 5.07 -22.00
C VAL A 131 -0.12 4.05 -20.88
N VAL A 132 0.35 4.41 -19.68
CA VAL A 132 0.29 3.56 -18.48
C VAL A 132 -1.17 3.28 -18.09
N GLU A 133 -2.01 4.29 -18.19
CA GLU A 133 -3.45 4.21 -17.97
C GLU A 133 -4.16 3.26 -18.95
N GLY A 134 -3.75 3.26 -20.22
CA GLY A 134 -4.32 2.39 -21.24
C GLY A 134 -3.78 0.95 -21.26
N THR A 135 -2.69 0.67 -20.53
CA THR A 135 -1.98 -0.63 -20.62
C THR A 135 -1.76 -1.31 -19.27
N MET A 136 -0.76 -0.88 -18.50
CA MET A 136 -0.33 -1.56 -17.27
C MET A 136 -1.41 -1.53 -16.19
N VAL A 137 -2.07 -0.38 -15.97
CA VAL A 137 -3.06 -0.25 -14.90
C VAL A 137 -4.26 -1.19 -15.09
N PRO A 138 -4.96 -1.20 -16.25
CA PRO A 138 -6.02 -2.16 -16.50
C PRO A 138 -5.54 -3.62 -16.44
N TYR A 139 -4.32 -3.90 -16.93
CA TYR A 139 -3.76 -5.24 -16.91
C TYR A 139 -3.58 -5.76 -15.47
N PHE A 140 -2.91 -5.01 -14.60
CA PHE A 140 -2.65 -5.48 -13.23
C PHE A 140 -3.89 -5.46 -12.35
N ILE A 141 -4.80 -4.49 -12.52
CA ILE A 141 -6.09 -4.51 -11.82
C ILE A 141 -6.88 -5.77 -12.22
N LYS A 142 -6.87 -6.13 -13.51
CA LYS A 142 -7.51 -7.36 -13.99
C LYS A 142 -6.85 -8.62 -13.42
N VAL A 143 -5.52 -8.69 -13.36
CA VAL A 143 -4.81 -9.80 -12.71
C VAL A 143 -5.28 -9.98 -11.26
N VAL A 144 -5.28 -8.90 -10.47
CA VAL A 144 -5.72 -8.92 -9.06
C VAL A 144 -7.21 -9.29 -8.94
N GLY A 145 -8.06 -8.80 -9.86
CA GLY A 145 -9.48 -9.18 -9.89
C GLY A 145 -9.72 -10.65 -10.19
N LEU A 146 -8.97 -11.21 -11.16
CA LEU A 146 -9.06 -12.62 -11.56
C LEU A 146 -8.61 -13.57 -10.45
N THR A 147 -7.57 -13.22 -9.66
CA THR A 147 -7.14 -14.05 -8.52
C THR A 147 -8.19 -14.12 -7.40
N MET A 148 -9.08 -13.12 -7.32
CA MET A 148 -10.25 -13.14 -6.42
C MET A 148 -11.48 -13.82 -7.04
N GLY A 149 -11.39 -14.36 -8.26
CA GLY A 149 -12.53 -14.92 -8.99
C GLY A 149 -13.62 -13.89 -9.31
N MET A 150 -13.28 -12.61 -9.33
CA MET A 150 -14.26 -11.55 -9.61
C MET A 150 -14.59 -11.54 -11.11
N LEU A 151 -15.87 -11.38 -11.43
CA LEU A 151 -16.32 -10.84 -12.72
C LEU A 151 -16.39 -9.32 -12.58
N GLN A 152 -16.01 -8.56 -13.62
CA GLN A 152 -15.88 -7.11 -13.50
C GLN A 152 -17.17 -6.47 -12.96
N ASN A 153 -17.04 -5.68 -11.89
CA ASN A 153 -18.15 -4.85 -11.44
C ASN A 153 -18.23 -3.60 -12.33
N GLU A 154 -19.00 -3.69 -13.41
CA GLU A 154 -19.16 -2.63 -14.42
C GLU A 154 -19.73 -1.32 -13.86
N GLN A 155 -20.28 -1.31 -12.64
CA GLN A 155 -20.88 -0.10 -12.05
C GLN A 155 -19.87 0.81 -11.32
N PHE A 156 -18.76 0.27 -10.82
CA PHE A 156 -17.85 1.01 -9.92
C PHE A 156 -16.38 0.99 -10.34
N ALA A 157 -15.99 0.14 -11.30
CA ALA A 157 -14.64 0.09 -11.81
C ALA A 157 -14.41 1.20 -12.84
N PHE A 158 -13.38 2.03 -12.64
CA PHE A 158 -12.98 3.01 -13.63
C PHE A 158 -12.30 2.32 -14.83
N TYR A 159 -11.38 1.39 -14.57
CA TYR A 159 -10.67 0.64 -15.61
C TYR A 159 -11.46 -0.61 -16.05
N LYS A 160 -11.92 -0.61 -17.31
CA LYS A 160 -12.61 -1.76 -17.93
C LYS A 160 -11.64 -2.94 -18.15
N TRP A 161 -11.97 -4.11 -17.59
CA TRP A 161 -11.26 -5.40 -17.76
C TRP A 161 -11.54 -6.05 -19.13
N ASN A 162 -12.63 -5.62 -19.78
CA ASN A 162 -13.09 -6.09 -21.09
C ASN A 162 -12.51 -5.31 -22.27
N GLY A 163 -11.65 -4.32 -22.02
CA GLY A 163 -10.72 -3.89 -23.05
C GLY A 163 -9.71 -5.02 -23.21
N GLN A 164 -9.71 -5.68 -24.37
CA GLN A 164 -8.52 -6.41 -24.81
C GLN A 164 -7.41 -5.36 -24.76
N ALA A 165 -6.59 -5.36 -23.70
CA ALA A 165 -5.32 -4.66 -23.74
C ALA A 165 -4.68 -5.27 -24.97
N GLN A 166 -4.68 -4.53 -26.08
CA GLN A 166 -4.34 -5.07 -27.39
C GLN A 166 -2.85 -5.34 -27.32
N SER A 167 -2.50 -6.53 -26.82
CA SER A 167 -1.22 -7.13 -27.11
C SER A 167 -1.15 -7.17 -28.63
N PRO A 168 -0.07 -6.70 -29.25
CA PRO A 168 0.13 -6.83 -30.68
C PRO A 168 -0.20 -8.27 -31.11
N GLU A 169 -1.06 -8.39 -32.12
CA GLU A 169 -1.60 -9.65 -32.60
C GLU A 169 -0.47 -10.70 -32.74
N GLY A 170 -0.52 -11.76 -31.93
CA GLY A 170 0.40 -12.90 -32.06
C GLY A 170 1.04 -13.43 -30.77
N SER A 171 0.94 -12.76 -29.62
CA SER A 171 1.51 -13.29 -28.37
C SER A 171 0.56 -14.28 -27.67
N THR A 172 0.56 -15.54 -28.08
CA THR A 172 -0.11 -16.67 -27.39
C THR A 172 0.41 -16.96 -25.97
N LEU A 173 1.25 -16.10 -25.39
CA LEU A 173 2.03 -16.36 -24.18
C LEU A 173 1.61 -15.51 -22.95
N ILE A 174 0.68 -14.56 -23.09
CA ILE A 174 0.20 -13.75 -21.96
C ILE A 174 -1.12 -14.32 -21.43
N SER A 175 -1.08 -15.56 -20.91
CA SER A 175 -2.16 -16.02 -20.04
C SER A 175 -2.14 -15.19 -18.76
N PHE A 176 -3.25 -14.51 -18.47
CA PHE A 176 -3.46 -13.75 -17.24
C PHE A 176 -3.37 -14.63 -15.97
N GLU A 177 -3.53 -15.94 -16.11
CA GLU A 177 -3.69 -16.88 -15.01
C GLU A 177 -2.39 -17.21 -14.24
N SER A 178 -1.21 -16.76 -14.70
CA SER A 178 0.06 -17.09 -14.05
C SER A 178 0.89 -15.91 -13.55
N PHE A 179 0.32 -14.70 -13.47
CA PHE A 179 1.06 -13.55 -12.91
C PHE A 179 0.99 -13.55 -11.36
N PRO A 180 2.11 -13.41 -10.62
CA PRO A 180 2.09 -13.41 -9.16
C PRO A 180 1.31 -12.23 -8.56
N LEU A 181 0.34 -12.50 -7.68
CA LEU A 181 -0.51 -11.49 -7.05
C LEU A 181 0.30 -10.39 -6.36
N LEU A 182 1.28 -10.76 -5.54
CA LEU A 182 2.10 -9.80 -4.79
C LEU A 182 2.81 -8.82 -5.73
N MET A 183 3.35 -9.33 -6.85
CA MET A 183 4.05 -8.51 -7.83
C MET A 183 3.10 -7.55 -8.56
N ALA A 184 1.90 -8.02 -8.92
CA ALA A 184 0.88 -7.15 -9.52
C ALA A 184 0.47 -6.01 -8.57
N CYS A 185 0.27 -6.31 -7.29
CA CYS A 185 0.00 -5.30 -6.27
C CYS A 185 1.17 -4.32 -6.11
N HIS A 186 2.40 -4.81 -6.09
CA HIS A 186 3.60 -3.99 -5.92
C HIS A 186 3.83 -3.03 -7.09
N ILE A 187 3.59 -3.48 -8.33
CA ILE A 187 3.66 -2.64 -9.53
C ILE A 187 2.60 -1.54 -9.48
N LEU A 188 1.35 -1.88 -9.15
CA LEU A 188 0.27 -0.88 -9.02
C LEU A 188 0.58 0.15 -7.93
N ALA A 189 1.11 -0.29 -6.79
CA ALA A 189 1.54 0.61 -5.72
C ALA A 189 2.69 1.53 -6.16
N SER A 190 3.65 1.00 -6.92
CA SER A 190 4.77 1.78 -7.46
C SER A 190 4.31 2.84 -8.47
N ILE A 191 3.36 2.49 -9.35
CA ILE A 191 2.74 3.43 -10.30
C ILE A 191 2.04 4.55 -9.53
N LEU A 192 1.27 4.23 -8.48
CA LEU A 192 0.59 5.22 -7.64
C LEU A 192 1.59 6.14 -6.93
N ASP A 193 2.65 5.58 -6.36
CA ASP A 193 3.66 6.37 -5.65
C ASP A 193 4.41 7.33 -6.59
N ALA A 194 4.68 6.90 -7.83
CA ALA A 194 5.27 7.77 -8.84
C ALA A 194 4.29 8.86 -9.31
N SER A 195 3.00 8.54 -9.47
CA SER A 195 2.01 9.51 -9.94
C SER A 195 1.76 10.61 -8.90
N VAL A 196 1.76 10.26 -7.61
CA VAL A 196 1.67 11.24 -6.50
C VAL A 196 2.92 12.15 -6.44
N LYS A 197 4.11 11.62 -6.77
CA LYS A 197 5.35 12.42 -6.83
C LYS A 197 5.43 13.31 -8.06
N GLY A 198 4.85 12.89 -9.17
CA GLY A 198 4.79 13.62 -10.43
C GLY A 198 3.92 14.86 -10.33
N LYS A 199 4.37 15.89 -9.61
CA LYS A 199 3.71 17.20 -9.57
C LYS A 199 3.64 17.77 -11.00
N PRO A 200 2.56 18.48 -11.35
CA PRO A 200 2.46 19.12 -12.64
C PRO A 200 3.64 20.09 -12.80
N VAL A 201 4.50 19.80 -13.78
CA VAL A 201 5.48 20.77 -14.23
C VAL A 201 4.66 22.00 -14.67
N SER A 202 4.91 23.13 -14.02
CA SER A 202 4.31 24.42 -14.38
C SER A 202 4.30 24.55 -15.91
N GLU A 203 3.14 24.93 -16.48
CA GLU A 203 2.85 25.02 -17.93
C GLU A 203 3.83 25.86 -18.76
N SER A 204 4.91 26.38 -18.18
CA SER A 204 5.98 27.07 -18.87
C SER A 204 7.21 26.17 -19.05
N THR A 205 7.16 25.26 -20.02
CA THR A 205 8.18 25.13 -21.10
C THR A 205 7.69 24.05 -22.07
N SER A 206 7.05 24.53 -23.15
CA SER A 206 7.01 23.96 -24.50
C SER A 206 7.81 22.65 -24.73
N GLY A 207 7.09 21.57 -25.07
CA GLY A 207 7.66 20.43 -25.80
C GLY A 207 7.42 19.03 -25.23
N SER A 208 6.32 18.74 -24.51
CA SER A 208 5.99 17.34 -24.20
C SER A 208 5.60 16.60 -25.49
N ILE A 209 6.38 15.59 -25.84
CA ILE A 209 6.32 14.83 -27.10
C ILE A 209 5.14 13.83 -27.12
N LEU A 210 4.65 13.47 -25.94
CA LEU A 210 3.63 12.44 -25.71
C LEU A 210 2.43 12.96 -24.91
N ALA A 211 2.06 14.23 -25.09
CA ALA A 211 0.85 14.80 -24.50
C ALA A 211 -0.43 14.14 -25.06
N ASN A 212 -0.63 12.84 -24.79
CA ASN A 212 -1.96 12.29 -24.61
C ASN A 212 -2.55 13.08 -23.46
N GLY A 213 -3.64 13.81 -23.69
CA GLY A 213 -4.20 14.82 -22.77
C GLY A 213 -4.69 14.33 -21.41
N CYS A 214 -4.14 13.25 -20.86
CA CYS A 214 -4.38 12.80 -19.50
C CYS A 214 -3.49 13.58 -18.52
N SER A 215 -4.11 14.40 -17.67
CA SER A 215 -3.39 15.06 -16.59
C SER A 215 -3.02 14.05 -15.50
N VAL A 216 -1.82 14.20 -14.92
CA VAL A 216 -1.32 13.32 -13.85
C VAL A 216 -2.27 13.28 -12.65
N ASN A 217 -2.95 14.41 -12.36
CA ASN A 217 -3.91 14.51 -11.27
C ASN A 217 -5.16 13.66 -11.53
N ILE A 218 -5.70 13.70 -12.76
CA ILE A 218 -6.85 12.87 -13.15
C ILE A 218 -6.45 11.39 -13.10
N PHE A 219 -5.31 11.04 -13.69
CA PHE A 219 -4.76 9.68 -13.64
C PHE A 219 -4.62 9.17 -12.20
N THR A 220 -4.00 9.98 -11.33
CA THR A 220 -3.77 9.62 -9.92
C THR A 220 -5.09 9.40 -9.19
N GLY A 221 -6.08 10.28 -9.38
CA GLY A 221 -7.41 10.13 -8.77
C GLY A 221 -8.11 8.83 -9.21
N ASN A 222 -8.07 8.53 -10.51
CA ASN A 222 -8.68 7.32 -11.09
C ASN A 222 -7.99 6.04 -10.58
N LEU A 223 -6.66 6.03 -10.56
CA LEU A 223 -5.88 4.90 -10.03
C LEU A 223 -6.14 4.69 -8.54
N LEU A 224 -6.15 5.77 -7.76
CA LEU A 224 -6.41 5.72 -6.32
C LEU A 224 -7.81 5.16 -6.04
N TRP A 225 -8.83 5.56 -6.81
CA TRP A 225 -10.19 5.03 -6.71
C TRP A 225 -10.25 3.52 -6.90
N ASP A 226 -9.66 3.01 -7.97
CA ASP A 226 -9.72 1.58 -8.28
C ASP A 226 -8.89 0.75 -7.29
N ILE A 227 -7.69 1.21 -6.90
CA ILE A 227 -6.90 0.51 -5.87
C ILE A 227 -7.63 0.53 -4.53
N CYS A 228 -8.29 1.64 -4.13
CA CYS A 228 -9.13 1.69 -2.94
C CYS A 228 -10.24 0.63 -2.98
N ASN A 229 -10.99 0.54 -4.08
CA ASN A 229 -12.07 -0.42 -4.22
C ASN A 229 -11.58 -1.87 -4.20
N VAL A 230 -10.49 -2.17 -4.93
CA VAL A 230 -9.87 -3.49 -4.94
C VAL A 230 -9.35 -3.87 -3.55
N THR A 231 -8.71 -2.94 -2.84
CA THR A 231 -8.20 -3.17 -1.47
C THR A 231 -9.33 -3.56 -0.52
N LEU A 232 -10.49 -2.90 -0.59
CA LEU A 232 -11.64 -3.23 0.26
C LEU A 232 -12.16 -4.65 0.01
N GLN A 233 -12.14 -5.11 -1.24
CA GLN A 233 -12.50 -6.49 -1.58
C GLN A 233 -11.45 -7.48 -1.10
N MET A 234 -10.17 -7.18 -1.32
CA MET A 234 -9.05 -8.02 -0.88
C MET A 234 -9.05 -8.25 0.64
N LEU A 235 -9.39 -7.23 1.43
CA LEU A 235 -9.51 -7.33 2.88
C LEU A 235 -10.58 -8.33 3.34
N SER A 236 -11.57 -8.64 2.50
CA SER A 236 -12.64 -9.59 2.82
C SER A 236 -12.43 -10.96 2.15
N HIS A 237 -11.29 -11.18 1.52
CA HIS A 237 -11.00 -12.37 0.71
C HIS A 237 -9.99 -13.31 1.43
N SER A 238 -9.29 -14.17 0.67
CA SER A 238 -8.32 -15.14 1.19
C SER A 238 -7.15 -14.46 1.94
N PRO A 239 -6.44 -15.20 2.82
CA PRO A 239 -5.30 -14.67 3.56
C PRO A 239 -4.20 -14.06 2.69
N GLU A 240 -3.92 -14.61 1.50
CA GLU A 240 -2.91 -14.01 0.59
C GLU A 240 -3.34 -12.63 0.09
N HIS A 241 -4.63 -12.46 -0.23
CA HIS A 241 -5.18 -11.19 -0.68
C HIS A 241 -5.20 -10.17 0.45
N ARG A 242 -5.61 -10.57 1.66
CA ARG A 242 -5.56 -9.69 2.84
C ARG A 242 -4.13 -9.24 3.14
N SER A 243 -3.16 -10.16 3.08
CA SER A 243 -1.75 -9.85 3.25
C SER A 243 -1.27 -8.80 2.24
N CYS A 244 -1.58 -8.96 0.95
CA CYS A 244 -1.19 -7.97 -0.08
C CYS A 244 -1.89 -6.61 0.15
N ALA A 245 -3.17 -6.60 0.53
CA ALA A 245 -3.89 -5.37 0.84
C ALA A 245 -3.26 -4.63 2.03
N ILE A 246 -2.88 -5.36 3.09
CA ILE A 246 -2.33 -4.81 4.33
C ILE A 246 -0.88 -4.35 4.16
N THR A 247 -0.05 -5.15 3.51
CA THR A 247 1.40 -4.92 3.42
C THR A 247 1.80 -4.04 2.25
N VAL A 248 1.04 -4.07 1.15
CA VAL A 248 1.35 -3.32 -0.07
C VAL A 248 0.39 -2.15 -0.26
N PHE A 249 -0.91 -2.38 -0.48
CA PHE A 249 -1.80 -1.29 -0.88
C PHE A 249 -2.07 -0.26 0.22
N LEU A 250 -2.45 -0.68 1.43
CA LEU A 250 -2.84 0.24 2.49
C LEU A 250 -1.77 1.29 2.84
N PRO A 251 -0.48 0.95 3.00
CA PRO A 251 0.56 1.94 3.26
C PRO A 251 0.64 3.03 2.18
N HIS A 252 0.56 2.64 0.89
CA HIS A 252 0.66 3.57 -0.24
C HIS A 252 -0.62 4.40 -0.41
N LEU A 253 -1.80 3.79 -0.26
CA LEU A 253 -3.09 4.49 -0.29
C LEU A 253 -3.18 5.55 0.82
N LEU A 254 -2.81 5.20 2.05
CA LEU A 254 -2.88 6.12 3.18
C LEU A 254 -1.90 7.29 3.02
N LYS A 255 -0.72 7.04 2.45
CA LYS A 255 0.26 8.09 2.13
C LYS A 255 -0.23 9.02 1.01
N ALA A 256 -0.83 8.47 -0.05
CA ALA A 256 -1.39 9.24 -1.15
C ALA A 256 -2.55 10.14 -0.67
N LEU A 257 -3.47 9.59 0.14
CA LEU A 257 -4.61 10.30 0.72
C LEU A 257 -4.25 11.34 1.79
N VAL A 258 -2.99 11.38 2.26
CA VAL A 258 -2.48 12.47 3.12
C VAL A 258 -2.02 13.66 2.28
N SER A 259 -1.57 13.40 1.04
CA SER A 259 -0.96 14.43 0.19
C SER A 259 -2.01 15.30 -0.51
N GLU A 260 -3.21 14.78 -0.72
CA GLU A 260 -4.33 15.43 -1.41
C GLU A 260 -5.62 15.19 -0.61
N ASN A 261 -6.34 16.25 -0.25
CA ASN A 261 -7.44 16.17 0.71
C ASN A 261 -8.71 15.50 0.13
N VAL A 262 -8.99 15.74 -1.15
CA VAL A 262 -10.20 15.25 -1.83
C VAL A 262 -9.94 15.09 -3.32
N PHE A 263 -10.27 13.93 -3.88
CA PHE A 263 -10.31 13.73 -5.34
C PHE A 263 -11.75 13.67 -5.83
N GLU A 264 -12.06 14.46 -6.86
CA GLU A 264 -13.30 14.33 -7.63
C GLU A 264 -13.04 13.39 -8.82
N ILE A 265 -13.71 12.24 -8.84
CA ILE A 265 -13.53 11.20 -9.86
C ILE A 265 -14.84 11.06 -10.63
N SER A 266 -14.79 11.12 -11.96
CA SER A 266 -15.96 10.84 -12.80
C SER A 266 -15.89 9.42 -13.34
N VAL A 267 -16.69 8.50 -12.79
CA VAL A 267 -16.84 7.13 -13.31
C VAL A 267 -18.14 7.06 -14.12
N HIS A 268 -18.06 6.71 -15.41
CA HIS A 268 -19.23 6.55 -16.29
C HIS A 268 -20.20 7.74 -16.30
N GLY A 269 -19.68 8.97 -16.15
CA GLY A 269 -20.48 10.20 -16.11
C GLY A 269 -21.05 10.56 -14.72
N GLN A 270 -20.89 9.68 -13.73
CA GLN A 270 -21.22 9.96 -12.33
C GLN A 270 -20.00 10.46 -11.57
N LYS A 271 -20.17 11.55 -10.82
CA LYS A 271 -19.12 12.15 -10.00
C LYS A 271 -19.11 11.53 -8.61
N PHE A 272 -17.94 11.07 -8.20
CA PHE A 272 -17.66 10.51 -6.89
C PHE A 272 -16.60 11.35 -6.19
N LEU A 273 -16.73 11.45 -4.87
CA LEU A 273 -15.77 12.13 -4.02
C LEU A 273 -14.98 11.08 -3.24
N LEU A 274 -13.68 11.03 -3.46
CA LEU A 274 -12.77 10.18 -2.71
C LEU A 274 -12.01 11.05 -1.71
N SER A 275 -12.38 10.91 -0.44
CA SER A 275 -11.66 11.51 0.68
C SER A 275 -11.11 10.44 1.59
N ARG A 276 -10.07 10.81 2.33
CA ARG A 276 -9.49 9.96 3.37
C ARG A 276 -10.53 9.48 4.40
N LYS A 277 -11.41 10.37 4.85
CA LYS A 277 -12.46 10.07 5.85
C LYS A 277 -13.46 9.05 5.30
N MET A 278 -13.91 9.21 4.05
CA MET A 278 -14.84 8.28 3.41
C MET A 278 -14.22 6.90 3.17
N PHE A 279 -12.97 6.85 2.71
CA PHE A 279 -12.26 5.59 2.54
C PHE A 279 -12.09 4.87 3.88
N PHE A 280 -11.77 5.61 4.94
CA PHE A 280 -11.60 5.05 6.26
C PHE A 280 -12.91 4.49 6.85
N ALA A 281 -14.05 5.13 6.62
CA ALA A 281 -15.35 4.56 7.01
C ALA A 281 -15.61 3.18 6.38
N LYS A 282 -15.21 2.99 5.12
CA LYS A 282 -15.28 1.69 4.44
C LYS A 282 -14.28 0.68 5.03
N ILE A 283 -13.05 1.10 5.34
CA ILE A 283 -12.05 0.27 6.02
C ILE A 283 -12.55 -0.19 7.39
N TRP A 284 -13.15 0.70 8.18
CA TRP A 284 -13.72 0.34 9.47
C TRP A 284 -14.77 -0.76 9.33
N LYS A 285 -15.67 -0.65 8.32
CA LYS A 285 -16.64 -1.69 8.02
C LYS A 285 -15.97 -3.04 7.71
N CYS A 286 -14.87 -3.05 6.96
CA CYS A 286 -14.08 -4.28 6.73
C CYS A 286 -13.47 -4.82 8.04
N CYS A 287 -12.90 -3.97 8.89
CA CYS A 287 -12.36 -4.39 10.20
C CYS A 287 -13.44 -5.03 11.09
N LYS A 288 -14.66 -4.47 11.10
CA LYS A 288 -15.78 -5.07 11.86
C LYS A 288 -16.11 -6.48 11.39
N ASN A 289 -16.11 -6.71 10.08
CA ASN A 289 -16.30 -8.05 9.53
C ASN A 289 -15.14 -8.98 9.93
N LEU A 290 -13.90 -8.52 9.79
CA LEU A 290 -12.71 -9.30 10.15
C LEU A 290 -12.69 -9.72 11.63
N PHE A 291 -13.06 -8.82 12.55
CA PHE A 291 -13.17 -9.13 13.97
C PHE A 291 -14.15 -10.27 14.28
N SER A 292 -15.12 -10.53 13.39
CA SER A 292 -16.11 -11.59 13.54
C SER A 292 -15.71 -12.93 12.88
N MET A 293 -14.64 -12.97 12.09
CA MET A 293 -14.30 -14.12 11.24
C MET A 293 -13.38 -15.15 11.91
N GLY A 294 -12.44 -14.74 12.77
CA GLY A 294 -11.50 -15.67 13.41
C GLY A 294 -10.28 -14.98 14.02
N PRO A 295 -9.40 -15.70 14.75
CA PRO A 295 -8.21 -15.11 15.39
C PRO A 295 -7.22 -14.48 14.39
N SER A 296 -7.00 -15.14 13.24
CA SER A 296 -6.10 -14.63 12.19
C SER A 296 -6.62 -13.31 11.61
N GLU A 297 -7.88 -13.29 11.21
CA GLU A 297 -8.59 -12.11 10.70
C GLU A 297 -8.66 -10.98 11.74
N ARG A 298 -8.75 -11.35 13.03
CA ARG A 298 -8.69 -10.39 14.13
C ARG A 298 -7.34 -9.66 14.17
N GLY A 299 -6.24 -10.41 14.01
CA GLY A 299 -4.89 -9.85 13.90
C GLY A 299 -4.73 -8.94 12.68
N ASP A 300 -5.29 -9.35 11.54
CA ASP A 300 -5.33 -8.53 10.32
C ASP A 300 -6.07 -7.20 10.59
N ALA A 301 -7.24 -7.25 11.23
CA ALA A 301 -8.02 -6.06 11.56
C ALA A 301 -7.26 -5.07 12.46
N TYR A 302 -6.55 -5.55 13.49
CA TYR A 302 -5.71 -4.70 14.31
C TYR A 302 -4.55 -4.08 13.52
N THR A 303 -3.95 -4.84 12.60
CA THR A 303 -2.87 -4.35 11.74
C THR A 303 -3.37 -3.23 10.82
N VAL A 304 -4.55 -3.40 10.21
CA VAL A 304 -5.22 -2.37 9.39
C VAL A 304 -5.48 -1.10 10.20
N LEU A 305 -6.04 -1.22 11.41
CA LEU A 305 -6.29 -0.08 12.29
C LEU A 305 -4.99 0.64 12.69
N SER A 306 -3.96 -0.14 13.03
CA SER A 306 -2.64 0.39 13.38
C SER A 306 -2.04 1.23 12.25
N LEU A 307 -2.11 0.74 11.00
CA LEU A 307 -1.65 1.47 9.81
C LEU A 307 -2.41 2.78 9.63
N TYR A 308 -3.74 2.76 9.79
CA TYR A 308 -4.56 3.97 9.69
C TYR A 308 -4.18 5.02 10.74
N ILE A 309 -4.12 4.62 12.01
CA ILE A 309 -3.86 5.51 13.14
C ILE A 309 -2.45 6.12 13.00
N SER A 310 -1.45 5.32 12.65
CA SER A 310 -0.09 5.81 12.44
C SER A 310 -0.01 6.90 11.38
N ASN A 311 -0.81 6.79 10.31
CA ASN A 311 -0.86 7.80 9.25
C ASN A 311 -1.77 8.98 9.60
N SER A 312 -2.69 8.89 10.56
CA SER A 312 -3.60 10.00 10.91
C SER A 312 -2.91 11.08 11.75
N SER A 313 -1.84 10.71 12.44
CA SER A 313 -0.98 11.64 13.19
C SER A 313 -0.19 12.62 12.30
N LYS A 314 0.06 12.29 11.04
CA LYS A 314 0.97 13.05 10.14
C LYS A 314 0.31 14.20 9.38
N SER A 315 -1.01 14.40 9.54
CA SER A 315 -1.83 15.31 8.71
C SER A 315 -2.04 16.71 9.33
N ASP A 316 -1.22 17.10 10.31
CA ASP A 316 -1.51 18.16 11.29
C ASP A 316 -1.31 19.60 10.78
N GLY A 317 -1.81 19.93 9.58
CA GLY A 317 -1.63 21.28 9.04
C GLY A 317 -2.65 21.84 8.05
N CYS A 318 -3.67 21.08 7.63
CA CYS A 318 -4.63 21.60 6.64
C CYS A 318 -6.02 20.95 6.76
N GLU A 319 -6.78 21.34 7.78
CA GLU A 319 -8.24 21.14 7.78
C GLU A 319 -8.86 22.44 7.27
N ASP A 320 -9.17 22.49 5.97
CA ASP A 320 -10.09 23.47 5.41
C ASP A 320 -11.50 22.86 5.53
N ASP A 321 -12.27 23.40 6.46
CA ASP A 321 -13.57 22.92 6.95
C ASP A 321 -14.74 23.15 5.95
N SER A 322 -14.45 23.21 4.64
CA SER A 322 -15.40 23.75 3.67
C SER A 322 -15.65 22.84 2.46
N VAL A 323 -16.04 21.58 2.66
CA VAL A 323 -16.85 20.87 1.65
C VAL A 323 -17.91 19.97 2.31
N ASN A 324 -19.13 20.47 2.35
CA ASN A 324 -20.43 19.76 2.42
C ASN A 324 -20.54 18.51 3.31
N GLY A 325 -21.11 18.69 4.50
CA GLY A 325 -22.44 18.15 4.82
C GLY A 325 -22.63 16.64 5.02
N ASP A 326 -21.58 15.82 5.08
CA ASP A 326 -21.69 14.44 5.58
C ASP A 326 -20.83 14.29 6.84
N GLY A 327 -21.42 13.70 7.88
CA GLY A 327 -20.82 13.63 9.22
C GLY A 327 -19.39 13.10 9.15
N THR A 328 -18.44 13.86 9.68
CA THR A 328 -17.04 13.45 9.70
C THR A 328 -16.91 12.15 10.49
N PHE A 329 -16.58 11.05 9.81
CA PHE A 329 -16.39 9.74 10.44
C PHE A 329 -15.25 9.80 11.47
N ASP A 330 -15.59 9.64 12.76
CA ASP A 330 -14.63 9.53 13.86
C ASP A 330 -14.71 8.13 14.47
N LEU A 331 -13.63 7.36 14.34
CA LEU A 331 -13.49 6.02 14.92
C LEU A 331 -13.78 6.03 16.44
N ARG A 332 -13.44 7.12 17.13
CA ARG A 332 -13.55 7.23 18.59
C ARG A 332 -15.00 7.39 19.04
N ALA A 333 -15.88 7.89 18.16
CA ALA A 333 -17.31 7.98 18.43
C ALA A 333 -17.99 6.61 18.33
N GLU A 334 -17.36 5.63 17.68
CA GLU A 334 -17.90 4.28 17.51
C GLU A 334 -17.72 3.47 18.81
N LYS A 335 -18.81 3.17 19.51
CA LYS A 335 -18.79 2.30 20.70
C LYS A 335 -18.17 0.93 20.40
N GLU A 336 -18.47 0.38 19.21
CA GLU A 336 -17.97 -0.91 18.72
C GLU A 336 -16.43 -0.93 18.68
N PHE A 337 -15.78 0.20 18.39
CA PHE A 337 -14.31 0.29 18.43
C PHE A 337 -13.77 0.01 19.82
N TRP A 338 -14.32 0.66 20.85
CA TRP A 338 -13.88 0.48 22.24
C TRP A 338 -14.17 -0.92 22.75
N ASP A 339 -15.32 -1.49 22.38
CA ASP A 339 -15.68 -2.87 22.72
C ASP A 339 -14.68 -3.87 22.10
N GLU A 340 -14.26 -3.64 20.85
CA GLU A 340 -13.25 -4.49 20.20
C GLU A 340 -11.85 -4.32 20.80
N MET A 341 -11.45 -3.12 21.23
CA MET A 341 -10.19 -2.92 21.96
C MET A 341 -10.24 -3.68 23.30
N LYS A 342 -11.34 -3.56 24.05
CA LYS A 342 -11.52 -4.28 25.33
C LYS A 342 -11.43 -5.79 25.14
N LYS A 343 -12.08 -6.34 24.10
CA LYS A 343 -12.00 -7.77 23.77
C LYS A 343 -10.56 -8.20 23.45
N GLY A 344 -9.82 -7.40 22.67
CA GLY A 344 -8.43 -7.70 22.29
C GLY A 344 -7.47 -7.72 23.47
N LEU A 345 -7.63 -6.81 24.42
CA LEU A 345 -6.81 -6.75 25.63
C LEU A 345 -6.93 -7.99 26.53
N VAL A 346 -8.01 -8.75 26.42
CA VAL A 346 -8.22 -9.99 27.19
C VAL A 346 -8.19 -11.24 26.31
N ASP A 347 -7.65 -11.13 25.10
CA ASP A 347 -7.53 -12.24 24.17
C ASP A 347 -6.59 -13.33 24.70
N LYS A 348 -6.80 -14.58 24.26
CA LYS A 348 -5.97 -15.72 24.64
C LYS A 348 -4.57 -15.59 24.06
N GLU A 349 -4.46 -15.07 22.83
CA GLU A 349 -3.20 -14.94 22.13
C GLU A 349 -2.47 -13.66 22.55
N SER A 350 -1.20 -13.79 22.97
CA SER A 350 -0.40 -12.64 23.40
C SER A 350 -0.16 -11.63 22.30
N ILE A 351 -0.05 -12.08 21.05
CA ILE A 351 0.13 -11.21 19.89
C ILE A 351 -1.09 -10.29 19.69
N VAL A 352 -2.31 -10.83 19.81
CA VAL A 352 -3.55 -10.07 19.68
C VAL A 352 -3.70 -9.06 20.82
N ARG A 353 -3.35 -9.45 22.05
CA ARG A 353 -3.31 -8.53 23.21
C ARG A 353 -2.39 -7.35 22.95
N LYS A 354 -1.17 -7.61 22.47
CA LYS A 354 -0.17 -6.57 22.14
C LYS A 354 -0.62 -5.68 21.00
N GLN A 355 -1.19 -6.24 19.94
CA GLN A 355 -1.72 -5.49 18.80
C GLN A 355 -2.88 -4.58 19.23
N SER A 356 -3.84 -5.10 20.01
CA SER A 356 -4.96 -4.30 20.53
C SER A 356 -4.48 -3.18 21.46
N LEU A 357 -3.51 -3.46 22.33
CA LEU A 357 -2.91 -2.46 23.20
C LEU A 357 -2.21 -1.36 22.39
N HIS A 358 -1.46 -1.74 21.34
CA HIS A 358 -0.80 -0.80 20.45
C HIS A 358 -1.78 0.13 19.74
N VAL A 359 -2.86 -0.42 19.17
CA VAL A 359 -3.94 0.35 18.53
C VAL A 359 -4.57 1.32 19.53
N LEU A 360 -4.92 0.84 20.72
CA LEU A 360 -5.52 1.65 21.78
C LEU A 360 -4.60 2.80 22.23
N LYS A 361 -3.32 2.51 22.51
CA LYS A 361 -2.32 3.51 22.88
C LYS A 361 -2.16 4.57 21.79
N SER A 362 -2.08 4.13 20.54
CA SER A 362 -1.90 5.02 19.39
C SER A 362 -3.10 5.96 19.23
N THR A 363 -4.34 5.45 19.33
CA THR A 363 -5.57 6.27 19.26
C THR A 363 -5.63 7.32 20.37
N VAL A 364 -5.32 6.92 21.61
CA VAL A 364 -5.33 7.81 22.78
C VAL A 364 -4.20 8.85 22.71
N THR A 365 -3.11 8.56 22.02
CA THR A 365 -1.99 9.52 21.87
C THR A 365 -2.32 10.58 20.80
N ILE A 366 -2.99 10.21 19.71
CA ILE A 366 -3.37 11.17 18.65
C ILE A 366 -4.39 12.21 19.14
N SER A 367 -5.30 11.84 20.03
CA SER A 367 -6.21 12.80 20.65
C SER A 367 -5.49 13.89 21.45
N GLN A 368 -4.25 13.63 21.88
CA GLN A 368 -3.46 14.58 22.68
C GLN A 368 -2.80 15.67 21.83
N GLY A 369 -2.63 15.46 20.51
CA GLY A 369 -2.09 16.47 19.59
C GLY A 369 -3.18 17.41 19.04
N LYS A 370 -4.40 16.89 18.82
CA LYS A 370 -5.51 17.63 18.18
C LYS A 370 -6.30 18.59 19.10
N GLN A 371 -6.04 18.60 20.41
CA GLN A 371 -6.84 19.38 21.38
C GLN A 371 -6.43 20.86 21.52
N HIS A 372 -5.65 21.44 20.60
CA HIS A 372 -5.39 22.88 20.61
C HIS A 372 -6.46 23.74 19.92
N THR A 373 -7.44 23.15 19.23
CA THR A 373 -8.51 23.90 18.54
C THR A 373 -9.78 23.08 18.42
N SER A 374 -10.65 23.15 19.42
CA SER A 374 -12.08 23.47 19.24
C SER A 374 -12.81 23.35 20.57
N VAL A 375 -13.28 24.49 21.02
CA VAL A 375 -14.22 24.67 22.12
C VAL A 375 -15.61 24.53 21.53
N LEU A 376 -16.40 23.54 21.96
CA LEU A 376 -17.67 23.75 22.67
C LEU A 376 -18.41 22.44 22.96
N GLU A 377 -18.95 22.45 24.17
CA GLU A 377 -19.76 21.43 24.81
C GLU A 377 -21.09 21.16 24.08
N SER A 378 -21.55 19.91 24.16
CA SER A 378 -22.95 19.65 24.48
C SER A 378 -23.00 18.56 25.55
N ILE A 379 -23.07 19.00 26.81
CA ILE A 379 -23.36 18.13 27.95
C ILE A 379 -24.82 17.69 27.80
N SER A 380 -25.04 16.47 27.31
CA SER A 380 -26.30 15.76 27.55
C SER A 380 -26.14 14.94 28.84
N ASN A 381 -26.64 15.50 29.94
CA ASN A 381 -26.85 14.78 31.18
C ASN A 381 -27.98 13.76 30.99
N ASP A 382 -27.64 12.55 30.51
CA ASP A 382 -28.53 11.41 30.65
C ASP A 382 -28.32 10.76 32.01
N THR A 383 -29.17 11.20 32.92
CA THR A 383 -29.56 10.54 34.17
C THR A 383 -29.64 9.03 33.98
N THR A 384 -28.80 8.32 34.75
CA THR A 384 -28.91 6.92 35.17
C THR A 384 -30.13 6.17 34.62
N SER A 385 -29.92 5.24 33.68
CA SER A 385 -30.89 4.19 33.42
C SER A 385 -30.23 2.80 33.28
N ASN A 386 -30.63 1.95 34.23
CA ASN A 386 -30.75 0.50 34.19
C ASN A 386 -29.51 -0.33 33.86
N SER A 387 -28.89 -0.83 34.94
CA SER A 387 -27.92 -1.92 34.95
C SER A 387 -28.51 -3.18 34.30
N HIS A 388 -28.17 -3.42 33.04
CA HIS A 388 -28.21 -4.77 32.50
C HIS A 388 -27.22 -5.65 33.30
N GLY A 389 -27.65 -6.87 33.64
CA GLY A 389 -27.01 -7.72 34.64
C GLY A 389 -25.52 -7.96 34.37
N LEU A 390 -24.67 -7.30 35.17
CA LEU A 390 -23.22 -7.50 35.15
C LEU A 390 -22.87 -8.96 35.48
N THR A 391 -22.05 -9.55 34.62
CA THR A 391 -21.49 -10.89 34.82
C THR A 391 -20.69 -10.95 36.12
N LYS A 392 -20.49 -12.15 36.69
CA LYS A 392 -19.67 -12.31 37.91
C LYS A 392 -18.25 -11.76 37.74
N ARG A 393 -17.70 -11.84 36.52
CA ARG A 393 -16.37 -11.33 36.17
C ARG A 393 -16.32 -9.80 36.19
N GLU A 394 -17.33 -9.13 35.63
CA GLU A 394 -17.42 -7.67 35.66
C GLU A 394 -17.57 -7.14 37.09
N ARG A 395 -18.41 -7.79 37.91
CA ARG A 395 -18.54 -7.44 39.33
C ARG A 395 -17.25 -7.59 40.14
N TRP A 396 -16.40 -8.55 39.78
CA TRP A 396 -15.08 -8.70 40.38
C TRP A 396 -14.12 -7.62 39.90
N ALA A 397 -14.10 -7.33 38.60
CA ALA A 397 -13.29 -6.26 38.04
C ALA A 397 -13.64 -4.89 38.64
N ASP A 398 -14.93 -4.59 38.83
CA ASP A 398 -15.38 -3.33 39.45
C ASP A 398 -14.96 -3.24 40.92
N LYS A 399 -15.02 -4.35 41.68
CA LYS A 399 -14.56 -4.39 43.07
C LYS A 399 -13.05 -4.20 43.19
N GLU A 400 -12.29 -4.79 42.29
CA GLU A 400 -10.83 -4.66 42.25
C GLU A 400 -10.41 -3.25 41.82
N ALA A 401 -11.08 -2.67 40.83
CA ALA A 401 -10.83 -1.28 40.44
C ALA A 401 -11.10 -0.31 41.60
N LYS A 402 -12.13 -0.59 42.41
CA LYS A 402 -12.45 0.18 43.62
C LYS A 402 -11.40 0.01 44.71
N SER A 403 -10.89 -1.20 44.96
CA SER A 403 -9.84 -1.43 45.96
C SER A 403 -8.52 -0.75 45.58
N LEU A 404 -8.23 -0.67 44.28
CA LEU A 404 -7.06 0.04 43.72
C LEU A 404 -7.24 1.57 43.65
N GLY A 405 -8.37 2.11 44.11
CA GLY A 405 -8.59 3.56 44.18
C GLY A 405 -8.83 4.24 42.82
N ILE A 406 -9.08 3.48 41.74
CA ILE A 406 -9.27 3.99 40.37
C ILE A 406 -10.49 4.93 40.29
N GLU A 407 -11.52 4.68 41.10
CA GLU A 407 -12.75 5.49 41.17
C GLU A 407 -12.47 6.93 41.70
N SER A 408 -11.44 7.11 42.53
CA SER A 408 -11.04 8.42 43.07
C SER A 408 -10.35 9.31 42.03
N LEU A 409 -9.61 8.71 41.08
CA LEU A 409 -9.02 9.40 39.93
C LEU A 409 -10.09 9.84 38.94
N CYS A 410 -11.16 9.05 38.77
CA CYS A 410 -12.26 9.35 37.85
C CYS A 410 -13.01 10.65 38.23
N ASN A 411 -13.16 10.94 39.52
CA ASN A 411 -13.96 12.05 40.04
C ASN A 411 -13.18 13.36 40.30
N SER A 412 -11.87 13.40 40.04
CA SER A 412 -11.08 14.63 40.17
C SER A 412 -11.32 15.54 38.96
N VAL A 413 -12.15 16.57 39.17
CA VAL A 413 -12.52 17.59 38.18
C VAL A 413 -11.31 18.46 37.82
N GLY A 414 -10.70 18.18 36.67
CA GLY A 414 -9.65 18.96 36.01
C GLY A 414 -9.46 18.45 34.58
N SER A 415 -9.77 19.29 33.58
CA SER A 415 -10.48 18.88 32.37
C SER A 415 -9.70 18.24 31.21
N ASP A 416 -8.37 18.09 31.25
CA ASP A 416 -7.65 17.31 30.21
C ASP A 416 -6.42 16.56 30.76
N SER A 417 -5.80 17.07 31.82
CA SER A 417 -4.72 16.36 32.53
C SER A 417 -5.22 15.08 33.20
N SER A 418 -6.47 15.04 33.65
CA SER A 418 -7.06 13.88 34.31
C SER A 418 -7.28 12.70 33.36
N SER A 419 -7.68 12.93 32.10
CA SER A 419 -7.89 11.86 31.11
C SER A 419 -6.56 11.23 30.69
N ARG A 420 -5.52 12.06 30.48
CA ARG A 420 -4.16 11.62 30.17
C ARG A 420 -3.57 10.75 31.28
N LEU A 421 -3.69 11.19 32.53
CA LEU A 421 -3.19 10.43 33.68
C LEU A 421 -3.98 9.13 33.89
N LYS A 422 -5.30 9.11 33.66
CA LYS A 422 -6.13 7.90 33.73
C LYS A 422 -5.69 6.84 32.72
N TRP A 423 -5.49 7.24 31.45
CA TRP A 423 -4.99 6.32 30.43
C TRP A 423 -3.55 5.88 30.68
N GLY A 424 -2.69 6.78 31.14
CA GLY A 424 -1.31 6.44 31.54
C GLY A 424 -1.28 5.40 32.67
N ALA A 425 -2.09 5.59 33.72
CA ALA A 425 -2.22 4.64 34.81
C ALA A 425 -2.77 3.28 34.34
N PHE A 426 -3.79 3.30 33.46
CA PHE A 426 -4.34 2.08 32.87
C PHE A 426 -3.28 1.28 32.11
N PHE A 427 -2.51 1.93 31.22
CA PHE A 427 -1.48 1.25 30.43
C PHE A 427 -0.37 0.68 31.31
N LEU A 428 0.08 1.44 32.32
CA LEU A 428 1.08 0.98 33.28
C LEU A 428 0.58 -0.24 34.07
N LEU A 429 -0.65 -0.20 34.58
CA LEU A 429 -1.26 -1.34 35.26
C LEU A 429 -1.36 -2.56 34.36
N TYR A 430 -1.79 -2.39 33.12
CA TYR A 430 -1.92 -3.49 32.16
C TYR A 430 -0.57 -4.17 31.88
N GLU A 431 0.49 -3.38 31.66
CA GLU A 431 1.84 -3.88 31.41
C GLU A 431 2.43 -4.59 32.64
N MET A 432 2.27 -3.98 33.83
CA MET A 432 2.69 -4.61 35.09
C MET A 432 1.99 -5.95 35.35
N LEU A 433 0.72 -6.08 35.00
CA LEU A 433 -0.02 -7.35 35.16
C LEU A 433 0.52 -8.45 34.23
N GLU A 434 1.02 -8.10 33.04
CA GLU A 434 1.67 -9.06 32.14
C GLU A 434 3.02 -9.53 32.72
N GLU A 435 3.83 -8.62 33.27
CA GLU A 435 5.12 -8.94 33.91
C GLU A 435 4.96 -9.74 35.20
N TYR A 436 3.92 -9.45 35.99
CA TYR A 436 3.63 -10.15 37.24
C TYR A 436 3.44 -11.67 37.04
N GLY A 437 2.83 -12.07 35.93
CA GLY A 437 2.70 -13.48 35.56
C GLY A 437 4.05 -14.19 35.40
N THR A 438 5.02 -13.54 34.76
CA THR A 438 6.38 -14.05 34.59
C THR A 438 7.08 -14.21 35.93
N HIS A 439 7.01 -13.20 36.81
CA HIS A 439 7.63 -13.25 38.14
C HIS A 439 7.04 -14.36 39.02
N LEU A 440 5.73 -14.61 38.94
CA LEU A 440 5.10 -15.73 39.63
C LEU A 440 5.64 -17.09 39.15
N VAL A 441 5.81 -17.25 37.83
CA VAL A 441 6.39 -18.48 37.25
C VAL A 441 7.84 -18.66 37.69
N GLU A 442 8.66 -17.60 37.67
CA GLU A 442 10.04 -17.65 38.15
C GLU A 442 10.12 -18.02 39.64
N ALA A 443 9.28 -17.41 40.48
CA ALA A 443 9.22 -17.72 41.90
C ALA A 443 8.80 -19.18 42.16
N ALA A 444 7.75 -19.64 41.46
CA ALA A 444 7.27 -21.02 41.55
C ALA A 444 8.32 -22.02 41.05
N TRP A 445 8.99 -21.73 39.94
CA TRP A 445 10.05 -22.55 39.38
C TRP A 445 11.22 -22.69 40.36
N ASN A 446 11.72 -21.58 40.89
CA ASN A 446 12.81 -21.57 41.86
C ASN A 446 12.46 -22.37 43.12
N TYR A 447 11.20 -22.29 43.58
CA TYR A 447 10.71 -23.13 44.67
C TYR A 447 10.72 -24.61 44.30
N GLN A 448 10.11 -24.98 43.17
CA GLN A 448 10.05 -26.38 42.71
C GLN A 448 11.45 -27.00 42.53
N VAL A 449 12.37 -26.30 41.87
CA VAL A 449 13.76 -26.75 41.68
C VAL A 449 14.47 -26.96 43.01
N ARG A 450 14.30 -26.05 43.98
CA ARG A 450 14.85 -26.25 45.33
C ARG A 450 14.30 -27.49 46.04
N THR A 451 13.06 -27.89 45.74
CA THR A 451 12.43 -29.08 46.35
C THR A 451 12.84 -30.40 45.68
N VAL A 452 13.39 -30.35 44.46
CA VAL A 452 13.80 -31.54 43.68
C VAL A 452 15.28 -31.87 43.84
N PHE A 453 16.13 -30.89 44.14
CA PHE A 453 17.59 -31.06 44.29
C PHE A 453 18.08 -31.00 45.75
N VAL A 454 17.17 -31.14 46.71
CA VAL A 454 17.44 -31.43 48.14
C VAL A 454 16.84 -32.79 48.43
#